data_AF-A0A661CVS2-F1
#
_entry.id   AF-A0A661CVS2-F1
#
_cell.length_a   1.000
_cell.length_b   1.000
_cell.length_c   1.000
_cell.angle_alpha   90.00
_cell.angle_beta   90.00
_cell.angle_gamma   90.00
#
_symmetry.space_group_name_H-M   'P 1'
#
loop_
_entity.id
_entity.type
_entity.pdbx_description
1 polymer ?
#
loop_
_entity_poly.entity_id
_entity_poly.type
_entity_poly.pdbx_seq_one_letter_code
_entity_poly.pdbx_strand_id
1 'polypeptide(L)' 'HAKTLEDAVAQAAALANPGDAVLLSPACASFDMFNNYEHRGEVFETAVKQLG' A
#
# COMPACT_ATOMS: atom_id res chain seq x y z
N HIS A 1 4.67 12.93 0.93
CA HIS A 1 4.92 12.15 -0.31
C HIS A 1 5.62 10.88 0.10
N ALA A 2 4.95 9.72 0.00
CA ALA A 2 5.56 8.43 0.30
C ALA A 2 6.50 8.02 -0.84
N LYS A 3 7.63 7.38 -0.51
CA LYS A 3 8.64 6.98 -1.49
C LYS A 3 8.51 5.53 -1.93
N THR A 4 7.90 4.68 -1.11
CA THR A 4 7.63 3.26 -1.41
C THR A 4 6.20 2.89 -0.99
N LEU A 5 5.73 1.71 -1.38
CA LEU A 5 4.40 1.23 -1.03
C LEU A 5 4.30 0.93 0.48
N GLU A 6 5.35 0.41 1.07
CA GLU A 6 5.48 0.15 2.51
C GLU A 6 5.39 1.46 3.32
N ASP A 7 6.10 2.49 2.88
CA ASP A 7 6.05 3.84 3.48
C ASP A 7 4.64 4.43 3.37
N ALA A 8 3.95 4.22 2.24
CA ALA A 8 2.56 4.64 2.07
C ALA A 8 1.60 3.88 3.00
N VAL A 9 1.78 2.56 3.16
CA VAL A 9 0.97 1.72 4.04
C VAL A 9 1.19 2.09 5.50
N ALA A 10 2.44 2.32 5.93
CA ALA A 10 2.77 2.75 7.29
C ALA A 10 2.16 4.12 7.61
N GLN A 11 2.26 5.08 6.69
CA GLN A 11 1.62 6.40 6.86
C GLN A 11 0.10 6.30 6.90
N ALA A 12 -0.50 5.47 6.04
CA ALA A 12 -1.95 5.26 6.04
C ALA A 12 -2.43 4.61 7.35
N ALA A 13 -1.71 3.62 7.86
CA ALA A 13 -2.02 2.97 9.14
C ALA A 13 -1.88 3.92 10.33
N ALA A 14 -0.89 4.81 10.32
CA ALA A 14 -0.72 5.83 11.37
C ALA A 14 -1.84 6.89 11.36
N LEU A 15 -2.52 7.09 10.23
CA LEU A 15 -3.61 8.05 10.07
C LEU A 15 -5.00 7.41 10.25
N ALA A 16 -5.12 6.11 10.03
CA ALA A 16 -6.38 5.38 10.12
C ALA A 16 -6.79 5.16 11.58
N ASN A 17 -8.06 5.37 11.88
CA ASN A 17 -8.64 5.08 13.19
C ASN A 17 -9.39 3.74 13.17
N PRO A 18 -9.69 3.16 14.34
CA PRO A 18 -10.57 2.00 14.41
C PRO A 18 -11.91 2.26 13.71
N GLY A 19 -12.21 1.49 12.67
CA GLY A 19 -13.41 1.63 11.83
C GLY A 19 -13.16 2.26 10.46
N ASP A 20 -11.98 2.84 10.22
CA ASP A 20 -11.59 3.33 8.89
C ASP A 20 -11.12 2.17 7.99
N ALA A 21 -11.28 2.34 6.67
CA ALA A 21 -10.78 1.42 5.67
C ALA A 21 -9.70 2.10 4.82
N VAL A 22 -8.55 1.45 4.67
CA VAL A 22 -7.45 1.89 3.79
C VAL A 22 -7.54 1.14 2.47
N LEU A 23 -7.76 1.87 1.36
CA LEU A 23 -7.86 1.30 0.02
C LEU A 23 -6.62 1.64 -0.80
N LEU A 24 -5.95 0.62 -1.34
CA LEU A 24 -4.96 0.80 -2.39
C LEU A 24 -5.67 1.01 -3.73
N SER A 25 -5.72 2.25 -4.23
CA SER A 25 -6.32 2.59 -5.53
C SER A 25 -5.32 3.30 -6.44
N PRO A 26 -4.55 2.55 -7.26
CA PRO A 26 -3.67 3.16 -8.26
C PRO A 26 -4.51 3.72 -9.40
N ALA A 27 -4.72 5.05 -9.41
CA ALA A 27 -5.55 5.75 -10.40
C ALA A 27 -4.99 5.77 -11.84
N CYS A 28 -3.82 5.20 -12.08
CA CYS A 28 -3.30 4.91 -13.42
C CYS A 28 -2.37 3.72 -13.30
N ALA A 29 -2.43 2.80 -14.27
CA ALA A 29 -1.43 1.77 -14.48
C ALA A 29 -0.10 2.44 -14.88
N SER A 30 0.55 3.12 -13.94
CA SER A 30 1.90 3.64 -14.11
C SER A 30 2.88 2.51 -13.80
N PHE A 31 3.67 2.24 -14.82
CA PHE A 31 4.18 0.93 -15.20
C PHE A 31 5.69 0.79 -14.93
N ASP A 32 6.27 1.49 -13.93
CA ASP A 32 7.74 1.53 -13.80
C ASP A 32 8.31 1.06 -12.45
N MET A 33 7.50 0.63 -11.48
CA MET A 33 8.00 0.13 -10.17
C MET A 33 7.59 -1.30 -9.80
N PHE A 34 6.65 -1.92 -10.53
CA PHE A 34 6.17 -3.27 -10.21
C PHE A 34 5.91 -4.05 -11.49
N ASN A 35 6.50 -5.24 -11.60
CA ASN A 35 6.41 -6.08 -12.80
C ASN A 35 4.95 -6.40 -13.17
N ASN A 36 4.11 -6.71 -12.17
CA ASN A 36 2.74 -7.20 -12.37
C ASN A 36 1.78 -6.65 -11.30
N TYR A 37 0.47 -6.68 -11.57
CA TYR A 37 -0.58 -6.28 -10.62
C TYR A 37 -0.60 -7.17 -9.35
N GLU A 38 -0.33 -8.46 -9.51
CA GLU A 38 -0.26 -9.45 -8.42
C GLU A 38 0.83 -9.08 -7.43
N HIS A 39 2.01 -8.71 -7.95
CA HIS A 39 3.14 -8.32 -7.11
C HIS A 39 2.85 -7.06 -6.27
N ARG A 40 2.08 -6.09 -6.81
CA ARG A 40 1.61 -4.95 -6.00
C ARG A 40 0.70 -5.39 -4.86
N GLY A 41 -0.19 -6.34 -5.12
CA GLY A 41 -1.08 -6.91 -4.11
C GLY A 41 -0.29 -7.62 -3.01
N GLU A 42 0.67 -8.45 -3.40
CA GLU A 42 1.55 -9.17 -2.48
C GLU A 42 2.38 -8.23 -1.59
N VAL A 43 2.95 -7.17 -2.16
CA VAL A 43 3.74 -6.18 -1.40
C VAL A 43 2.82 -5.39 -0.47
N PHE A 44 1.62 -5.00 -0.90
CA PHE A 44 0.63 -4.36 -0.04
C PHE A 44 0.21 -5.27 1.12
N GLU A 45 -0.14 -6.52 0.83
CA GLU A 45 -0.53 -7.49 1.85
C GLU A 45 0.61 -7.74 2.84
N THR A 46 1.84 -7.89 2.35
CA THR A 46 3.03 -8.05 3.19
C THR A 46 3.26 -6.83 4.08
N ALA A 47 3.17 -5.62 3.52
CA ALA A 47 3.32 -4.38 4.28
C ALA A 47 2.25 -4.24 5.37
N VAL A 48 0.98 -4.59 5.06
CA VAL A 48 -0.11 -4.58 6.05
C VAL A 48 0.14 -5.63 7.14
N LYS A 49 0.58 -6.84 6.79
CA LYS A 49 0.91 -7.89 7.76
C LYS A 49 2.08 -7.52 8.67
N GLN A 50 3.05 -6.74 8.19
CA GLN A 50 4.18 -6.29 9.01
C GLN A 50 3.83 -5.22 10.06
N LEU A 51 2.63 -4.63 9.99
CA LEU A 51 2.15 -3.66 10.98
C LEU A 51 1.55 -4.31 12.24
N GLY A 52 1.40 -5.65 12.27
CA GLY A 52 0.75 -6.41 13.35
C GLY A 52 1.54 -7.62 13.81
#